data_AF-A0A529LTN3-F1
#
_entry.id   AF-A0A529LTN3-F1
#
_cell.length_a   1.000
_cell.length_b   1.000
_cell.length_c   1.000
_cell.angle_alpha   90.00
_cell.angle_beta   90.00
_cell.angle_gamma   90.00
#
_symmetry.space_group_name_H-M   'P 1'
#
loop_
_entity.id
_entity.type
_entity.pdbx_description
1 polymer ?
#
loop_
_entity_poly.entity_id
_entity_poly.type
_entity_poly.pdbx_seq_one_letter_code
_entity_poly.pdbx_strand_id
1 'polypeptide(L)'
;ILAVLFLPIPAFLIDIGLAFSIALSVLILMVALWIQRPLDFSSFPTVLLIATMLRLSLNIATTRMILSHGNEGTHAAGYVISGFSKLVMSSDFVIGLIVFMILIVVNFIVITKGATRIAEVGARFTLDAIPGKQMSIDADLSAGMIDEKTAQLRRRELEEESSFFGSMDGASKFVRGDAIAGLIITAINIVGGIAIGY
;
A
#
# COMPACT_ATOMS: atom_id res chain seq x y z
N ILE A 1 -0.22 0.28 -16.08
CA ILE A 1 -1.65 0.51 -15.76
C ILE A 1 -2.50 0.59 -17.03
N LEU A 2 -2.31 1.57 -17.93
CA LEU A 2 -3.12 1.69 -19.15
C LEU A 2 -3.04 0.46 -20.08
N ALA A 3 -1.85 -0.11 -20.29
CA ALA A 3 -1.70 -1.31 -21.13
C ALA A 3 -2.45 -2.55 -20.60
N VAL A 4 -2.61 -2.65 -19.27
CA VAL A 4 -3.32 -3.76 -18.59
C VAL A 4 -4.84 -3.69 -18.80
N LEU A 5 -5.38 -2.49 -19.10
CA LEU A 5 -6.79 -2.30 -19.41
C LEU A 5 -7.16 -2.84 -20.81
N PHE A 6 -6.24 -2.72 -21.78
CA PHE A 6 -6.51 -3.03 -23.18
C PHE A 6 -6.03 -4.42 -23.61
N LEU A 7 -5.04 -5.01 -22.93
CA LEU A 7 -4.48 -6.31 -23.30
C LEU A 7 -5.17 -7.47 -22.53
N PRO A 8 -5.68 -8.52 -23.20
CA PRO A 8 -6.05 -9.76 -22.52
C PRO A 8 -4.81 -10.42 -21.92
N ILE A 9 -4.71 -10.39 -20.60
CA ILE A 9 -3.62 -11.02 -19.85
C ILE A 9 -4.02 -12.47 -19.55
N PRO A 10 -3.18 -13.46 -19.89
CA PRO A 10 -3.47 -14.85 -19.57
C PRO A 10 -3.47 -15.09 -18.06
N ALA A 11 -4.29 -16.04 -17.60
CA ALA A 11 -4.47 -16.32 -16.18
C ALA A 11 -3.18 -16.60 -15.41
N PHE A 12 -2.25 -17.29 -16.05
CA PHE A 12 -0.93 -17.59 -15.51
C PHE A 12 -0.13 -16.32 -15.14
N LEU A 13 -0.21 -15.26 -15.93
CA LEU A 13 0.52 -14.02 -15.67
C LEU A 13 -0.09 -13.23 -14.51
N ILE A 14 -1.42 -13.33 -14.34
CA ILE A 14 -2.13 -12.74 -13.18
C ILE A 14 -1.71 -13.47 -11.90
N ASP A 15 -1.67 -14.81 -11.91
CA ASP A 15 -1.23 -15.60 -10.75
C ASP A 15 0.22 -15.25 -10.33
N ILE A 16 1.15 -15.17 -11.29
CA ILE A 16 2.53 -14.74 -11.03
C ILE A 16 2.54 -13.31 -10.48
N GLY A 17 1.76 -12.40 -11.07
CA GLY A 17 1.68 -11.02 -10.62
C GLY A 17 1.14 -10.90 -9.19
N LEU A 18 0.10 -11.65 -8.84
CA LEU A 18 -0.47 -11.70 -7.50
C LEU A 18 0.52 -12.29 -6.49
N ALA A 19 1.18 -13.41 -6.82
CA ALA A 19 2.22 -14.00 -5.98
C ALA A 19 3.39 -13.03 -5.76
N PHE A 20 3.85 -12.36 -6.81
CA PHE A 20 4.90 -11.34 -6.73
C PHE A 20 4.47 -10.14 -5.88
N SER A 21 3.23 -9.66 -6.03
CA SER A 21 2.68 -8.57 -5.23
C SER A 21 2.64 -8.92 -3.73
N ILE A 22 2.23 -10.14 -3.38
CA ILE A 22 2.24 -10.64 -2.00
C ILE A 22 3.68 -10.75 -1.48
N ALA A 23 4.59 -11.35 -2.24
CA ALA A 23 6.00 -11.49 -1.88
C ALA A 23 6.67 -10.12 -1.66
N LEU A 24 6.43 -9.16 -2.56
CA LEU A 24 6.92 -7.79 -2.44
C LEU A 24 6.36 -7.11 -1.18
N SER A 25 5.07 -7.33 -0.87
CA SER A 25 4.45 -6.77 0.33
C SER A 25 5.09 -7.32 1.62
N VAL A 26 5.37 -8.63 1.66
CA VAL A 26 6.06 -9.28 2.79
C VAL A 26 7.51 -8.82 2.89
N LEU A 27 8.20 -8.65 1.76
CA LEU A 27 9.56 -8.12 1.72
C LEU A 27 9.62 -6.70 2.31
N ILE A 28 8.70 -5.82 1.88
CA ILE A 28 8.60 -4.46 2.41
C ILE A 28 8.33 -4.50 3.93
N LEU A 29 7.44 -5.39 4.39
CA LEU A 29 7.17 -5.57 5.81
C LEU A 29 8.41 -6.01 6.59
N MET A 30 9.16 -7.01 6.09
CA MET A 30 10.38 -7.49 6.73
C MET A 30 11.44 -6.39 6.83
N VAL A 31 11.66 -5.64 5.74
CA VAL A 31 12.60 -4.52 5.72
C VAL A 31 12.18 -3.44 6.71
N ALA A 32 10.88 -3.11 6.76
CA ALA A 32 10.36 -2.10 7.67
C ALA A 32 10.51 -2.49 9.15
N LEU A 33 10.44 -3.78 9.50
CA LEU A 33 10.62 -4.26 10.88
C LEU A 33 12.09 -4.29 11.33
N TRP A 34 13.04 -4.34 10.39
CA TRP A 34 14.47 -4.48 10.71
C TRP A 34 15.23 -3.15 10.70
N ILE A 35 14.61 -2.06 10.24
CA ILE A 35 15.31 -0.80 10.07
C ILE A 35 15.41 -0.01 11.38
N GLN A 36 16.62 0.49 11.69
CA GLN A 36 16.90 1.23 12.92
C GLN A 36 16.84 2.76 12.74
N ARG A 37 17.08 3.26 11.52
CA ARG A 37 16.98 4.70 11.19
C ARG A 37 16.05 4.91 9.99
N PRO A 38 15.07 5.84 10.06
CA PRO A 38 14.18 6.15 8.94
C PRO A 38 14.92 6.61 7.66
N LEU A 39 16.06 7.29 7.83
CA LEU A 39 16.89 7.83 6.75
C LEU A 39 17.56 6.75 5.88
N ASP A 40 17.79 5.55 6.41
CA ASP A 40 18.37 4.42 5.65
C ASP A 40 17.39 3.90 4.58
N PHE A 41 16.10 4.27 4.67
CA PHE A 41 15.07 3.94 3.69
C PHE A 41 14.45 5.18 3.03
N SER A 42 15.27 6.14 2.60
CA SER A 42 14.80 7.26 1.78
C SER A 42 13.99 6.83 0.55
N SER A 43 14.20 5.61 0.04
CA SER A 43 13.46 5.00 -1.07
C SER A 43 12.11 4.38 -0.69
N PHE A 44 11.75 4.31 0.60
CA PHE A 44 10.52 3.66 1.07
C PHE A 44 9.24 4.19 0.42
N PRO A 45 8.99 5.53 0.40
CA PRO A 45 7.72 6.04 -0.13
C PRO A 45 7.55 5.69 -1.61
N THR A 46 8.64 5.75 -2.38
CA THR A 46 8.67 5.39 -3.80
C THR A 46 8.38 3.90 -4.01
N VAL A 47 9.00 3.02 -3.23
CA VAL A 47 8.75 1.57 -3.30
C VAL A 47 7.29 1.25 -2.94
N LEU A 48 6.75 1.91 -1.91
CA LEU A 48 5.35 1.75 -1.51
C LEU A 48 4.38 2.22 -2.60
N LEU A 49 4.65 3.35 -3.25
CA LEU A 49 3.87 3.85 -4.38
C LEU A 49 3.88 2.88 -5.56
N ILE A 50 5.05 2.35 -5.93
CA ILE A 50 5.15 1.37 -7.02
C ILE A 50 4.40 0.08 -6.68
N ALA A 51 4.58 -0.43 -5.45
CA ALA A 51 3.90 -1.64 -4.99
C ALA A 51 2.37 -1.50 -4.97
N THR A 52 1.86 -0.36 -4.51
CA THR A 52 0.42 -0.07 -4.51
C THR A 52 -0.12 0.10 -5.93
N MET A 53 0.58 0.81 -6.80
CA MET A 53 0.19 0.92 -8.23
C MET A 53 0.15 -0.44 -8.94
N LEU A 54 1.15 -1.29 -8.68
CA LEU A 54 1.16 -2.67 -9.19
C LEU A 54 -0.06 -3.44 -8.70
N ARG A 55 -0.37 -3.36 -7.40
CA ARG A 55 -1.53 -4.02 -6.79
C ARG A 55 -2.83 -3.55 -7.41
N LEU A 56 -3.02 -2.23 -7.56
CA LEU A 56 -4.21 -1.67 -8.21
C LEU A 56 -4.35 -2.16 -9.66
N SER A 57 -3.25 -2.18 -10.42
CA SER A 57 -3.24 -2.70 -11.79
C SER A 57 -3.64 -4.17 -11.87
N LEU A 58 -3.17 -5.00 -10.93
CA LEU A 58 -3.52 -6.42 -10.85
C LEU A 58 -4.99 -6.62 -10.46
N ASN A 59 -5.52 -5.82 -9.53
CA ASN A 59 -6.94 -5.85 -9.18
C ASN A 59 -7.84 -5.56 -10.38
N ILE A 60 -7.48 -4.57 -11.21
CA ILE A 60 -8.24 -4.24 -12.43
C ILE A 60 -8.15 -5.38 -13.46
N ALA A 61 -6.95 -5.92 -13.70
CA ALA A 61 -6.74 -7.05 -14.62
C ALA A 61 -7.57 -8.28 -14.21
N THR A 62 -7.53 -8.59 -12.91
CA THR A 62 -8.24 -9.70 -12.29
C THR A 62 -9.74 -9.51 -12.40
N THR A 63 -10.25 -8.33 -12.07
CA THR A 63 -11.67 -7.96 -12.21
C THR A 63 -12.18 -8.22 -13.62
N ARG A 64 -11.46 -7.72 -14.63
CA ARG A 64 -11.83 -7.94 -16.04
C ARG A 64 -11.88 -9.43 -16.38
N MET A 65 -10.85 -10.18 -16.00
CA MET A 65 -10.75 -11.61 -16.28
C MET A 65 -11.86 -12.42 -15.60
N ILE A 66 -12.20 -12.10 -14.35
CA ILE A 66 -13.33 -12.72 -13.63
C ILE A 66 -14.66 -12.42 -14.32
N LEU A 67 -14.88 -11.17 -14.78
CA LEU A 67 -16.12 -10.81 -15.46
C LEU A 67 -16.21 -11.35 -16.90
N SER A 68 -15.09 -11.51 -17.60
CA SER A 68 -15.08 -11.99 -18.99
C SER A 68 -15.07 -13.51 -19.14
N HIS A 69 -14.43 -14.23 -18.21
CA HIS A 69 -14.32 -15.70 -18.24
C HIS A 69 -14.96 -16.36 -17.00
N GLY A 70 -15.72 -15.62 -16.18
CA GLY A 70 -16.36 -16.14 -14.98
C GLY A 70 -17.32 -17.31 -15.24
N ASN A 71 -17.91 -17.36 -16.44
CA ASN A 71 -18.82 -18.44 -16.86
C ASN A 71 -18.09 -19.77 -17.20
N GLU A 72 -16.75 -19.78 -17.28
CA GLU A 72 -15.94 -20.99 -17.54
C GLU A 72 -15.52 -21.73 -16.24
N GLY A 73 -16.01 -21.26 -15.08
CA GLY A 73 -15.83 -21.90 -13.77
C GLY A 73 -14.68 -21.32 -12.91
N THR A 74 -14.53 -21.83 -11.68
CA THR A 74 -13.60 -21.31 -10.66
C THR A 74 -12.11 -21.39 -11.01
N HIS A 75 -11.76 -22.02 -12.13
CA HIS A 75 -10.39 -22.12 -12.64
C HIS A 75 -10.03 -21.00 -13.63
N ALA A 76 -11.02 -20.32 -14.21
CA ALA A 76 -10.79 -19.23 -15.16
C ALA A 76 -10.21 -17.96 -14.50
N ALA A 77 -10.41 -17.82 -13.19
CA ALA A 77 -9.92 -16.69 -12.39
C ALA A 77 -8.44 -16.81 -11.99
N GLY A 78 -7.77 -17.93 -12.24
CA GLY A 78 -6.41 -18.22 -11.76
C GLY A 78 -6.37 -19.09 -10.50
N TYR A 79 -5.26 -19.79 -10.31
CA TYR A 79 -5.04 -20.74 -9.22
C TYR A 79 -4.93 -20.06 -7.86
N VAL A 80 -4.34 -18.86 -7.79
CA VAL A 80 -4.18 -18.14 -6.52
C VAL A 80 -5.55 -17.74 -5.97
N ILE A 81 -6.42 -17.21 -6.84
CA ILE A 81 -7.77 -16.77 -6.47
C ILE A 81 -8.66 -17.97 -6.09
N SER A 82 -8.58 -19.06 -6.86
CA SER A 82 -9.30 -20.30 -6.57
C SER A 82 -8.87 -20.93 -5.24
N GLY A 83 -7.57 -20.88 -4.93
CA GLY A 83 -7.03 -21.35 -3.64
C GLY A 83 -7.54 -20.50 -2.47
N PHE A 84 -7.50 -19.17 -2.63
CA PHE A 84 -8.01 -18.24 -1.62
C PHE A 84 -9.52 -18.38 -1.41
N SER A 85 -10.32 -18.55 -2.48
CA SER A 85 -11.77 -18.71 -2.36
C SER A 85 -12.11 -20.01 -1.62
N LYS A 86 -11.44 -21.12 -1.93
CA LYS A 86 -11.61 -22.39 -1.19
C LYS A 86 -11.23 -22.26 0.28
N LEU A 87 -10.15 -21.54 0.59
CA LEU A 87 -9.69 -21.31 1.96
C LEU A 87 -10.70 -20.48 2.78
N VAL A 88 -11.24 -19.40 2.18
CA VAL A 88 -12.15 -18.48 2.88
C VAL A 88 -13.57 -19.03 2.96
N MET A 89 -14.04 -19.69 1.91
CA MET A 89 -15.41 -20.21 1.84
C MET A 89 -15.55 -21.54 2.57
N SER A 90 -14.47 -22.34 2.70
CA SER A 90 -14.39 -23.55 3.52
C SER A 90 -15.67 -24.42 3.50
N SER A 91 -16.24 -24.63 2.30
CA SER A 91 -17.47 -25.36 1.94
C SER A 91 -18.84 -24.66 2.08
N ASP A 92 -18.94 -23.46 2.67
CA ASP A 92 -20.20 -22.71 2.81
C ASP A 92 -20.07 -21.27 2.26
N PHE A 93 -20.88 -20.96 1.24
CA PHE A 93 -20.91 -19.64 0.61
C PHE A 93 -21.30 -18.52 1.59
N VAL A 94 -22.25 -18.79 2.49
CA VAL A 94 -22.75 -17.81 3.47
C VAL A 94 -21.66 -17.49 4.49
N ILE A 95 -20.94 -18.50 4.99
CA ILE A 95 -19.79 -18.29 5.88
C ILE A 95 -18.73 -17.44 5.17
N GLY A 96 -18.41 -17.78 3.93
CA GLY A 96 -17.47 -17.01 3.10
C GLY A 96 -17.89 -15.54 2.95
N LEU A 97 -19.17 -15.27 2.69
CA LEU A 97 -19.71 -13.92 2.57
C LEU A 97 -19.61 -13.12 3.89
N ILE A 98 -19.92 -13.76 5.02
CA ILE A 98 -19.83 -13.12 6.35
C ILE A 98 -18.37 -12.76 6.66
N VAL A 99 -17.44 -13.70 6.48
CA VAL A 99 -16.00 -13.48 6.71
C VAL A 99 -15.50 -12.36 5.79
N PHE A 100 -15.90 -12.38 4.52
CA PHE A 100 -15.54 -11.34 3.55
C PHE A 100 -16.02 -9.94 3.98
N MET A 101 -17.26 -9.82 4.46
CA MET A 101 -17.78 -8.55 4.97
C MET A 101 -17.02 -8.05 6.21
N ILE A 102 -16.65 -8.94 7.13
CA ILE A 102 -15.81 -8.60 8.28
C ILE A 102 -14.44 -8.08 7.81
N LEU A 103 -13.81 -8.77 6.86
CA LEU A 103 -12.51 -8.36 6.31
C LEU A 103 -12.57 -6.98 5.66
N ILE A 104 -13.63 -6.68 4.89
CA ILE A 104 -13.87 -5.34 4.31
C ILE A 104 -13.95 -4.27 5.39
N VAL A 105 -14.75 -4.53 6.44
CA VAL A 105 -14.96 -3.56 7.53
C VAL A 105 -13.66 -3.31 8.29
N VAL A 106 -12.94 -4.37 8.64
CA VAL A 106 -11.64 -4.27 9.33
C VAL A 106 -10.62 -3.55 8.45
N ASN A 107 -10.52 -3.91 7.17
CA ASN A 107 -9.60 -3.29 6.23
C ASN A 107 -9.83 -1.78 6.14
N PHE A 108 -11.07 -1.34 5.95
CA PHE A 108 -11.34 0.08 5.73
C PHE A 108 -11.40 0.91 7.01
N ILE A 109 -12.18 0.46 8.01
CA ILE A 109 -12.44 1.25 9.21
C ILE A 109 -11.25 1.22 10.17
N VAL A 110 -10.63 0.05 10.34
CA VAL A 110 -9.56 -0.12 11.32
C VAL A 110 -8.20 0.15 10.68
N ILE A 111 -7.87 -0.57 9.61
CA ILE A 111 -6.53 -0.52 9.02
C ILE A 111 -6.32 0.77 8.24
N THR A 112 -7.12 1.06 7.21
CA THR A 112 -6.92 2.23 6.36
C THR A 112 -7.07 3.54 7.13
N LYS A 113 -8.22 3.76 7.79
CA LYS A 113 -8.42 5.01 8.55
C LYS A 113 -7.45 5.15 9.73
N GLY A 114 -7.15 4.06 10.43
CA GLY A 114 -6.18 4.05 11.53
C GLY A 114 -4.77 4.41 11.04
N ALA A 115 -4.29 3.74 9.99
CA ALA A 115 -2.98 3.98 9.41
C ALA A 115 -2.82 5.40 8.87
N THR A 116 -3.84 5.95 8.18
CA THR A 116 -3.78 7.34 7.69
C THR A 116 -3.64 8.33 8.84
N ARG A 117 -4.44 8.19 9.91
CA ARG A 117 -4.35 9.11 11.05
C ARG A 117 -2.98 9.05 11.72
N ILE A 118 -2.43 7.84 11.90
CA ILE A 118 -1.12 7.66 12.53
C ILE A 118 -0.02 8.29 11.65
N ALA A 119 -0.08 8.08 10.34
CA ALA A 119 0.89 8.65 9.39
C ALA A 119 0.83 10.17 9.32
N GLU A 120 -0.36 10.75 9.20
CA GLU A 120 -0.57 12.20 9.11
C GLU A 120 -0.10 12.92 10.39
N VAL A 121 -0.50 12.39 11.55
CA VAL A 121 -0.15 12.98 12.84
C VAL A 121 1.34 12.81 13.13
N GLY A 122 1.91 11.62 12.84
CA GLY A 122 3.33 11.36 13.03
C GLY A 122 4.22 12.23 12.13
N ALA A 123 3.88 12.34 10.84
CA ALA A 123 4.60 13.20 9.91
C ALA A 123 4.51 14.67 10.34
N ARG A 124 3.32 15.14 10.71
CA ARG A 124 3.12 16.52 11.15
C ARG A 124 3.92 16.86 12.40
N PHE A 125 3.92 16.00 13.42
CA PHE A 125 4.72 16.25 14.63
C PHE A 125 6.21 16.27 14.35
N THR A 126 6.72 15.39 13.48
CA THR A 126 8.13 15.40 13.12
C THR A 126 8.51 16.64 12.30
N LEU A 127 7.65 17.05 11.36
CA LEU A 127 7.85 18.27 10.56
C LEU A 127 7.79 19.54 11.43
N ASP A 128 6.84 19.62 12.36
CA ASP A 128 6.71 20.75 13.29
C ASP A 128 7.92 20.87 14.24
N ALA A 129 8.68 19.78 14.46
CA ALA A 129 9.90 19.78 15.27
C ALA A 129 11.16 20.26 14.52
N ILE A 130 11.14 20.38 13.18
CA ILE A 130 12.30 20.76 12.36
C ILE A 130 12.86 22.15 12.71
N PRO A 131 12.05 23.21 12.84
CA PRO A 131 12.57 24.52 13.21
C PRO A 131 13.27 24.51 14.57
N GLY A 132 12.75 23.73 15.54
CA GLY A 132 13.37 23.58 16.85
C GLY A 132 14.72 22.87 16.77
N LYS A 133 14.82 21.80 15.96
CA LYS A 133 16.09 21.12 15.69
C LYS A 133 17.09 22.03 14.96
N GLN A 134 16.65 22.85 13.99
CA GLN A 134 17.52 23.84 13.32
C GLN A 134 18.02 24.90 14.29
N MET A 135 17.15 25.46 15.13
CA MET A 135 17.54 26.42 16.19
C MET A 135 18.56 25.82 17.16
N SER A 136 18.45 24.53 17.50
CA SER A 136 19.44 23.87 18.35
C SER A 136 20.81 23.75 17.69
N ILE A 137 20.89 23.53 16.38
CA ILE A 137 22.15 23.52 15.63
C ILE A 137 22.77 24.91 15.59
N ASP A 138 21.94 25.94 15.40
CA ASP A 138 22.40 27.33 15.34
C ASP A 138 22.93 27.79 16.72
N ALA A 139 22.26 27.35 17.79
CA ALA A 139 22.70 27.59 19.17
C ALA A 139 24.02 26.86 19.48
N ASP A 140 24.15 25.58 19.09
CA ASP A 140 25.38 24.80 19.26
C ASP A 140 26.57 25.44 18.51
N LEU A 141 26.34 25.91 17.28
CA LEU A 141 27.35 26.60 16.47
C LEU A 141 27.76 27.94 17.10
N SER A 142 26.76 28.73 17.52
CA SER A 142 26.99 30.02 18.18
C SER A 142 27.70 29.89 19.53
N ALA A 143 27.48 28.77 20.24
CA ALA A 143 28.17 28.42 21.48
C ALA A 143 29.56 27.81 21.26
N GLY A 144 29.98 27.58 20.01
CA GLY A 144 31.25 26.95 19.65
C GLY A 144 31.35 25.46 20.00
N MET A 145 30.22 24.78 20.26
CA MET A 145 30.18 23.35 20.56
C MET A 145 30.33 22.47 19.30
N ILE A 146 30.03 23.03 18.13
CA ILE A 146 30.19 22.37 16.82
C ILE A 146 30.87 23.30 15.82
N ASP A 147 31.57 22.72 14.83
CA ASP A 147 32.18 23.45 13.71
C ASP A 147 31.16 23.67 12.57
N GLU A 148 31.42 24.66 11.71
CA GLU A 148 30.58 25.02 10.56
C GLU A 148 30.31 23.81 9.65
N LYS A 149 31.35 22.98 9.43
CA LYS A 149 31.22 21.74 8.65
C LYS A 149 30.24 20.74 9.28
N THR A 150 30.28 20.60 10.61
CA THR A 150 29.39 19.70 11.34
C THR A 150 27.95 20.25 11.36
N ALA A 151 27.79 21.56 11.54
CA ALA A 151 26.49 22.23 11.47
C ALA A 151 25.85 22.04 10.08
N GLN A 152 26.62 22.19 9.01
CA GLN A 152 26.14 22.00 7.65
C GLN A 152 25.73 20.55 7.37
N LEU A 153 26.47 19.57 7.89
CA LEU A 153 26.15 18.15 7.76
C LEU A 153 24.83 17.81 8.49
N ARG A 154 24.66 18.27 9.73
CA ARG A 154 23.41 18.08 10.50
C ARG A 154 22.21 18.77 9.85
N ARG A 155 22.38 19.97 9.29
CA ARG A 155 21.31 20.66 8.55
C ARG A 155 20.86 19.86 7.32
N ARG A 156 21.81 19.25 6.60
CA ARG A 156 21.51 18.38 5.45
C ARG A 156 20.76 17.12 5.86
N GLU A 157 21.15 16.47 6.95
CA GLU A 157 20.41 15.31 7.51
C GLU A 157 18.97 15.70 7.89
N LEU A 158 18.78 16.89 8.47
CA LEU A 158 17.45 17.44 8.78
C LEU A 158 16.60 17.70 7.54
N GLU A 159 17.21 18.18 6.46
CA GLU A 159 16.52 18.41 5.19
C GLU A 159 16.09 17.08 4.54
N GLU A 160 16.95 16.06 4.60
CA GLU A 160 16.63 14.70 4.15
C GLU A 160 15.50 14.08 5.00
N GLU A 161 15.53 14.28 6.32
CA GLU A 161 14.46 13.85 7.23
C GLU A 161 13.13 14.52 6.88
N SER A 162 13.14 15.85 6.65
CA SER A 162 11.98 16.63 6.22
C SER A 162 11.36 16.09 4.93
N SER A 163 12.20 15.89 3.90
CA SER A 163 11.79 15.40 2.60
C SER A 163 11.19 14.00 2.68
N PHE A 164 11.76 13.12 3.51
CA PHE A 164 11.24 11.78 3.76
C PHE A 164 9.84 11.81 4.39
N PHE A 165 9.63 12.57 5.47
CA PHE A 165 8.32 12.64 6.14
C PHE A 165 7.27 13.34 5.27
N GLY A 166 7.65 14.36 4.49
CA GLY A 166 6.76 14.97 3.50
C GLY A 166 6.32 13.98 2.41
N SER A 167 7.26 13.18 1.89
CA SER A 167 6.97 12.13 0.91
C SER A 167 6.13 10.99 1.51
N MET A 168 6.35 10.65 2.79
CA MET A 168 5.59 9.63 3.51
C MET A 168 4.13 10.04 3.70
N ASP A 169 3.85 11.28 4.10
CA ASP A 169 2.47 11.80 4.20
C ASP A 169 1.74 11.67 2.84
N GLY A 170 2.41 12.05 1.75
CA GLY A 170 1.89 11.86 0.38
C GLY A 170 1.60 10.40 0.02
N ALA A 171 2.55 9.49 0.28
CA ALA A 171 2.39 8.07 0.02
C ALA A 171 1.25 7.45 0.87
N SER A 172 1.08 7.87 2.12
CA SER A 172 0.02 7.40 3.01
C SER A 172 -1.38 7.79 2.51
N LYS A 173 -1.52 9.00 1.96
CA LYS A 173 -2.75 9.46 1.29
C LYS A 173 -3.05 8.65 0.04
N PHE A 174 -2.03 8.24 -0.72
CA PHE A 174 -2.19 7.35 -1.87
C PHE A 174 -2.68 5.96 -1.47
N VAL A 175 -2.11 5.37 -0.41
CA VAL A 175 -2.57 4.08 0.15
C VAL A 175 -4.05 4.14 0.56
N ARG A 176 -4.48 5.26 1.14
CA ARG A 176 -5.91 5.49 1.46
C ARG A 176 -6.77 5.53 0.18
N GLY A 177 -6.29 6.20 -0.87
CA GLY A 177 -6.95 6.21 -2.17
C GLY A 177 -7.09 4.82 -2.78
N ASP A 178 -6.03 4.00 -2.71
CA ASP A 178 -6.02 2.60 -3.16
C ASP A 178 -7.05 1.76 -2.41
N ALA A 179 -7.15 1.90 -1.07
CA ALA A 179 -8.15 1.19 -0.29
C ALA A 179 -9.60 1.58 -0.66
N ILE A 180 -9.88 2.86 -0.90
CA ILE A 180 -11.18 3.32 -1.38
C ILE A 180 -11.48 2.74 -2.77
N ALA A 181 -10.51 2.79 -3.69
CA ALA A 181 -10.63 2.20 -5.01
C ALA A 181 -10.89 0.69 -4.94
N GLY A 182 -10.20 -0.02 -4.05
CA GLY A 182 -10.39 -1.44 -3.78
C GLY A 182 -11.83 -1.76 -3.37
N LEU A 183 -12.42 -1.00 -2.45
CA LEU A 183 -13.82 -1.17 -2.06
C LEU A 183 -14.79 -0.94 -3.22
N ILE A 184 -14.55 0.08 -4.04
CA ILE A 184 -15.38 0.38 -5.22
C ILE A 184 -15.28 -0.77 -6.22
N ILE A 185 -14.06 -1.23 -6.52
CA ILE A 185 -13.82 -2.38 -7.41
C ILE A 185 -14.54 -3.63 -6.88
N THR A 186 -14.46 -3.89 -5.58
CA THR A 186 -15.18 -5.00 -4.95
C THR A 186 -16.70 -4.87 -5.10
N ALA A 187 -17.27 -3.70 -4.86
CA ALA A 187 -18.70 -3.47 -5.04
C ALA A 187 -19.12 -3.69 -6.51
N ILE A 188 -18.34 -3.17 -7.46
CA ILE A 188 -18.56 -3.39 -8.90
C ILE A 188 -18.46 -4.88 -9.24
N ASN A 189 -17.51 -5.61 -8.68
CA ASN A 189 -17.35 -7.04 -8.92
C ASN A 189 -18.51 -7.87 -8.38
N ILE A 190 -19.03 -7.54 -7.19
CA ILE A 190 -20.20 -8.22 -6.64
C ILE A 190 -21.42 -7.97 -7.53
N VAL A 191 -21.68 -6.72 -7.88
CA VAL A 191 -22.85 -6.35 -8.72
C VAL A 191 -22.72 -6.92 -10.13
N GLY A 192 -21.55 -6.78 -10.76
CA GLY A 192 -21.26 -7.30 -12.10
C GLY A 192 -21.26 -8.83 -12.14
N GLY A 193 -20.72 -9.49 -11.11
CA GLY A 193 -20.75 -10.94 -10.99
C GLY A 193 -22.17 -11.48 -10.85
N ILE A 194 -23.04 -10.83 -10.07
CA ILE A 194 -24.46 -11.20 -9.97
C ILE A 194 -25.19 -10.94 -11.30
N ALA A 195 -24.88 -9.84 -12.01
CA ALA A 195 -25.55 -9.48 -13.26
C ALA A 195 -25.15 -10.35 -14.47
N ILE A 196 -23.92 -10.88 -14.50
CA ILE A 196 -23.41 -11.76 -15.57
C ILE A 196 -23.63 -13.25 -15.22
N GLY A 197 -23.64 -13.59 -13.92
CA GLY A 197 -23.75 -14.95 -13.42
C GLY A 197 -25.18 -15.45 -13.15
N TYR A 198 -26.21 -14.63 -13.39
CA TYR A 198 -27.62 -15.02 -13.41
C TYR A 198 -28.17 -15.05 -14.84
#